data_AF-M9R7P9-F1
#
_entry.id   AF-M9R7P9-F1
#
_cell.length_a   1.000
_cell.length_b   1.000
_cell.length_c   1.000
_cell.angle_alpha   90.00
_cell.angle_beta   90.00
_cell.angle_gamma   90.00
#
_symmetry.space_group_name_H-M   'P 1'
#
loop_
_entity.id
_entity.type
_entity.pdbx_description
1 polymer ?
#
loop_
_entity_poly.entity_id
_entity_poly.type
_entity_poly.pdbx_seq_one_letter_code
_entity_poly.pdbx_strand_id
1 'polypeptide(L)' 'MEELVAEIGSAFFCARLGISSSPREDHAQYLGNWLSVLKDDKKAIFTAAAKAQAAIDFVL' A
#
# COMPACT_ATOMS: atom_id res chain seq x y z
N MET A 1 -0.62 3.51 9.40
CA MET A 1 0.19 4.28 8.41
C MET A 1 1.26 3.40 7.78
N GLU A 2 2.09 2.69 8.57
CA GLU A 2 3.11 1.77 8.03
C GLU A 2 2.52 0.65 7.17
N GLU A 3 1.46 -0.03 7.63
CA GLU A 3 0.78 -1.07 6.84
C GLU A 3 0.26 -0.57 5.48
N LEU A 4 -0.27 0.66 5.43
CA LEU A 4 -0.77 1.26 4.19
C LEU A 4 0.37 1.52 3.18
N VAL A 5 1.54 1.96 3.68
CA VAL A 5 2.74 2.15 2.85
C VAL A 5 3.23 0.80 2.32
N ALA A 6 3.28 -0.22 3.18
CA ALA A 6 3.75 -1.56 2.81
C ALA A 6 2.87 -2.20 1.71
N GLU A 7 1.55 -2.05 1.82
CA GLU A 7 0.62 -2.64 0.85
C GLU A 7 0.59 -1.91 -0.50
N ILE A 8 0.64 -0.56 -0.48
CA ILE A 8 0.82 0.19 -1.73
C ILE A 8 2.18 -0.15 -2.38
N GLY A 9 3.23 -0.32 -1.57
CA GLY A 9 4.55 -0.75 -2.04
C GLY A 9 4.51 -2.13 -2.67
N SER A 10 3.87 -3.11 -2.02
CA SER A 10 3.69 -4.46 -2.55
C SER A 10 2.96 -4.44 -3.89
N ALA A 11 1.86 -3.67 -3.99
CA ALA A 11 1.12 -3.51 -5.24
C ALA A 11 1.98 -2.90 -6.36
N PHE A 12 2.77 -1.86 -6.07
CA PHE A 12 3.69 -1.25 -7.05
C PHE A 12 4.78 -2.23 -7.50
N PHE A 13 5.36 -2.97 -6.57
CA PHE A 13 6.39 -3.97 -6.85
C PHE A 13 5.85 -5.11 -7.72
N CYS A 14 4.69 -5.65 -7.35
CA CYS A 14 3.98 -6.67 -8.14
C CYS A 14 3.68 -6.17 -9.56
N ALA A 15 3.13 -4.96 -9.70
CA ALA A 15 2.85 -4.36 -11.00
C ALA A 15 4.13 -4.21 -11.86
N ARG A 16 5.23 -3.77 -11.25
CA ARG A 16 6.51 -3.54 -11.93
C ARG A 16 7.18 -4.83 -12.40
N LEU A 17 6.97 -5.94 -11.68
CA LEU A 17 7.47 -7.26 -12.03
C LEU A 17 6.52 -8.10 -12.90
N GLY A 18 5.33 -7.57 -13.22
CA GLY A 18 4.31 -8.34 -13.94
C GLY A 18 3.72 -9.49 -13.13
N ILE A 19 3.81 -9.43 -11.80
CA ILE A 19 3.27 -10.43 -10.87
C ILE A 19 1.84 -10.01 -10.50
N SER A 20 0.86 -10.89 -10.75
CA SER A 20 -0.50 -10.65 -10.28
C SER A 20 -0.59 -10.94 -8.77
N SER A 21 -1.06 -9.98 -7.98
CA SER A 21 -1.48 -10.25 -6.61
C SER A 21 -2.94 -10.69 -6.60
N SER A 22 -3.18 -11.92 -6.16
CA SER A 22 -4.54 -12.38 -5.84
C SER A 22 -4.87 -11.94 -4.42
N PRO A 23 -6.05 -11.37 -4.16
CA PRO A 23 -6.43 -11.00 -2.79
C PRO A 23 -6.47 -12.26 -1.92
N ARG A 24 -5.70 -12.26 -0.83
CA ARG A 24 -5.76 -13.34 0.17
C ARG A 24 -6.86 -13.02 1.18
N GLU A 25 -7.56 -14.04 1.66
CA GLU A 25 -8.72 -13.88 2.55
C GLU A 25 -8.38 -13.17 3.87
N ASP A 26 -7.13 -13.26 4.32
CA ASP A 26 -6.61 -12.59 5.52
C ASP A 26 -6.28 -11.10 5.32
N HIS A 27 -6.13 -10.62 4.07
CA HIS A 27 -5.85 -9.20 3.79
C HIS A 27 -7.06 -8.28 4.04
N ALA A 28 -8.29 -8.83 4.10
CA ALA A 28 -9.49 -8.05 4.36
C ALA A 28 -9.51 -7.40 5.76
N GLN A 29 -8.75 -7.94 6.72
CA GLN A 29 -8.70 -7.45 8.10
C GLN A 29 -8.10 -6.03 8.22
N TYR A 30 -7.22 -5.63 7.29
CA TYR A 30 -6.55 -4.33 7.31
C TYR A 30 -7.38 -3.22 6.64
N LEU A 31 -8.41 -3.58 5.87
CA LEU A 31 -9.28 -2.62 5.16
C LEU A 31 -9.99 -1.67 6.14
N GLY A 32 -10.37 -2.15 7.31
CA GLY A 32 -11.00 -1.34 8.36
C GLY A 32 -10.07 -0.25 8.90
N ASN A 33 -8.81 -0.59 9.14
CA ASN A 33 -7.78 0.34 9.60
C ASN A 33 -7.49 1.41 8.54
N TRP A 34 -7.36 1.01 7.27
CA TRP A 34 -7.10 1.95 6.17
C TRP A 34 -8.27 2.89 5.93
N LEU A 35 -9.51 2.40 6.00
CA LEU A 35 -10.70 3.24 5.92
C LEU A 35 -10.73 4.30 7.01
N SER A 36 -10.29 3.99 8.23
CA SER A 36 -10.19 5.00 9.30
C SER A 36 -9.13 6.05 8.97
N VAL A 37 -7.91 5.63 8.60
CA VAL A 37 -6.80 6.53 8.26
C VAL A 37 -7.15 7.45 7.09
N LEU A 38 -7.81 6.93 6.06
CA LEU A 38 -8.20 7.70 4.87
C LEU A 38 -9.38 8.66 5.14
N LYS A 39 -10.25 8.32 6.10
CA LYS A 39 -11.33 9.22 6.54
C LYS A 39 -10.78 10.38 7.37
N ASP A 40 -9.79 10.10 8.22
CA ASP A 40 -9.17 11.11 9.08
C ASP A 40 -8.25 12.06 8.29
N ASP A 41 -7.53 11.55 7.29
CA ASP A 41 -6.67 12.35 6.42
C ASP A 41 -6.79 11.97 4.94
N LYS A 42 -7.44 12.85 4.16
CA LYS A 42 -7.59 12.71 2.71
C LYS A 42 -6.25 12.72 1.95
N LYS A 43 -5.18 13.24 2.56
CA LYS A 43 -3.83 13.25 1.97
C LYS A 43 -3.02 12.01 2.32
N ALA A 44 -3.48 11.18 3.26
CA ALA A 44 -2.75 10.00 3.71
C ALA A 44 -2.41 9.04 2.56
N ILE A 45 -3.30 8.91 1.57
CA ILE A 45 -3.06 8.07 0.38
C ILE A 45 -1.87 8.58 -0.45
N PHE A 46 -1.75 9.89 -0.65
CA PHE A 46 -0.65 10.49 -1.40
C PHE A 46 0.66 10.38 -0.64
N THR A 47 0.64 10.62 0.67
CA THR A 47 1.81 10.45 1.52
C THR A 47 2.27 9.00 1.56
N ALA A 48 1.34 8.06 1.67
CA ALA A 48 1.67 6.64 1.69
C ALA A 48 2.24 6.17 0.35
N ALA A 49 1.64 6.58 -0.77
CA ALA A 49 2.14 6.28 -2.10
C ALA A 49 3.53 6.85 -2.37
N ALA A 50 3.81 8.09 -1.94
CA ALA A 50 5.14 8.69 -2.11
C ALA A 50 6.23 7.92 -1.33
N LYS A 51 5.92 7.50 -0.09
CA LYS A 51 6.83 6.67 0.72
C LYS A 51 7.02 5.27 0.11
N ALA A 52 5.94 4.66 -0.37
CA ALA A 52 5.98 3.37 -1.03
C ALA A 52 6.85 3.41 -2.28
N GLN A 53 6.68 4.42 -3.13
CA GLN A 53 7.49 4.60 -4.34
C GLN A 53 8.98 4.74 -4.01
N ALA A 54 9.33 5.57 -3.03
CA ALA A 54 10.72 5.71 -2.59
C ALA A 54 11.33 4.39 -2.07
N ALA A 55 10.54 3.57 -1.37
CA ALA A 55 10.97 2.26 -0.91
C ALA A 55 11.20 1.28 -2.08
N ILE A 56 10.30 1.26 -3.06
CA ILE A 56 10.42 0.40 -4.24
C ILE A 56 11.60 0.82 -5.12
N ASP A 57 11.84 2.12 -5.31
CA ASP A 57 12.99 2.62 -6.06
C ASP A 57 14.33 2.40 -5.36
N PHE A 58 14.34 2.18 -4.04
CA PHE A 58 15.54 1.79 -3.31
C PHE A 58 15.88 0.30 -3.46
N VAL A 59 14.86 -0.55 -3.62
CA VAL A 59 14.99 -2.02 -3.65
C VAL A 59 15.24 -2.55 -5.07
N LEU A 60 14.80 -1.82 -6.11
CA LEU A 60 14.96 -2.17 -7.53
C LEU A 60 16.12 -1.40 -8.17
#